data_AF-A0A0D1DQ20-F1
#
_entry.id   AF-A0A0D1DQ20-F1
#
_cell.length_a   1.000
_cell.length_b   1.000
_cell.length_c   1.000
_cell.angle_alpha   90.00
_cell.angle_beta   90.00
_cell.angle_gamma   90.00
#
_symmetry.space_group_name_H-M   'P 1'
#
loop_
_entity.id
_entity.type
_entity.pdbx_description
1 polymer ?
#
loop_
_entity_poly.entity_id
_entity_poly.type
_entity_poly.pdbx_seq_one_letter_code
_entity_poly.pdbx_strand_id
1 'polypeptide(L)'
;MSATRSAAPHLRLLQSRAPTRRLLHSTRNCAFSPTASTSTATTSSLAPEAANASSSSSAKIISSLILSRPPIILREPTSFEKAYHEYNRQLSEALQQPFPKDFYFKKGSAAEKRFEEDQASAPQGFSAIAAAVSGSVPKEKSGKNKEATVPSSNLSSPLAEGEADSRPLPRTTQADASNDVRSLERKLDRTLYLVVKKKTGKGAASWQFPAKALTDTKHENLHDVAPASVTESLGNKMDIWMVSNLPVGLLKSTNAPAEKTYFLRGHVLAGNAELTKSNEGQVEEFQWLTKEEIEKLMESHYWSNVEDLLDA
;
A
#
# COMPACT_ATOMS: atom_id res chain seq x y z
N MET A 1 58.63 -36.20 -12.85
CA MET A 1 57.31 -35.90 -13.47
C MET A 1 56.95 -34.48 -13.05
N SER A 2 57.16 -33.54 -13.96
CA SER A 2 57.31 -32.10 -13.70
C SER A 2 55.98 -31.42 -13.40
N ALA A 3 55.94 -30.63 -12.31
CA ALA A 3 54.81 -29.80 -11.94
C ALA A 3 54.87 -28.46 -12.71
N THR A 4 53.91 -28.23 -13.61
CA THR A 4 53.71 -26.94 -14.26
C THR A 4 52.71 -26.10 -13.45
N ARG A 5 53.25 -25.14 -12.70
CA ARG A 5 52.48 -24.11 -11.97
C ARG A 5 51.97 -23.08 -12.97
N SER A 6 50.67 -23.09 -13.25
CA SER A 6 50.01 -22.05 -14.06
C SER A 6 49.92 -20.75 -13.27
N ALA A 7 50.37 -19.65 -13.88
CA ALA A 7 50.49 -18.34 -13.27
C ALA A 7 49.13 -17.62 -13.18
N ALA A 8 48.84 -17.03 -12.02
CA ALA A 8 47.67 -16.18 -11.80
C ALA A 8 47.84 -14.81 -12.50
N PRO A 9 46.78 -14.21 -13.07
CA PRO A 9 46.86 -12.90 -13.69
C PRO A 9 46.97 -11.79 -12.64
N HIS A 10 47.96 -10.93 -12.85
CA HIS A 10 48.31 -9.77 -12.04
C HIS A 10 47.25 -8.67 -12.22
N LEU A 11 46.45 -8.39 -11.19
CA LEU A 11 45.53 -7.24 -11.18
C LEU A 11 46.35 -5.95 -11.15
N ARG A 12 46.16 -5.09 -12.16
CA ARG A 12 46.71 -3.72 -12.21
C ARG A 12 45.90 -2.83 -11.27
N LEU A 13 46.56 -2.33 -10.22
CA LEU A 13 46.07 -1.22 -9.41
C LEU A 13 45.92 0.03 -10.31
N LEU A 14 44.69 0.45 -10.58
CA LEU A 14 44.42 1.77 -11.15
C LEU A 14 44.49 2.80 -10.02
N GLN A 15 45.40 3.76 -10.21
CA GLN A 15 45.72 4.82 -9.27
C GLN A 15 44.52 5.75 -9.05
N SER A 16 44.29 6.04 -7.77
CA SER A 16 43.36 7.04 -7.24
C SER A 16 43.54 8.40 -7.94
N ARG A 17 42.45 8.91 -8.54
CA ARG A 17 42.35 10.30 -9.00
C ARG A 17 41.70 11.16 -7.91
N ALA A 18 42.28 12.34 -7.70
CA ALA A 18 41.93 13.33 -6.68
C ALA A 18 40.45 13.82 -6.73
N PRO A 19 39.88 14.27 -5.60
CA PRO A 19 38.49 14.68 -5.53
C PRO A 19 38.26 16.07 -6.15
N THR A 20 37.40 16.12 -7.17
CA THR A 20 36.91 17.37 -7.77
C THR A 20 35.86 18.02 -6.86
N ARG A 21 36.19 19.19 -6.34
CA ARG A 21 35.30 20.06 -5.55
C ARG A 21 34.24 20.68 -6.47
N ARG A 22 32.93 20.50 -6.19
CA ARG A 22 31.85 21.27 -6.84
C ARG A 22 30.71 21.65 -5.88
N LEU A 23 30.82 22.90 -5.44
CA LEU A 23 29.80 23.95 -5.29
C LEU A 23 28.36 23.53 -4.89
N LEU A 24 28.05 23.80 -3.62
CA LEU A 24 26.70 23.86 -3.07
C LEU A 24 25.92 25.01 -3.74
N HIS A 25 24.78 24.70 -4.34
CA HIS A 25 23.82 25.70 -4.77
C HIS A 25 22.91 26.04 -3.57
N SER A 26 23.03 27.27 -3.09
CA SER A 26 22.16 27.87 -2.08
C SER A 26 20.88 28.34 -2.76
N THR A 27 19.75 27.74 -2.42
CA THR A 27 18.43 28.28 -2.77
C THR A 27 18.01 29.30 -1.71
N ARG A 28 17.73 30.52 -2.18
CA ARG A 28 17.24 31.65 -1.39
C ARG A 28 15.82 31.37 -0.87
N ASN A 29 15.64 31.45 0.44
CA ASN A 29 14.33 31.68 1.05
C ASN A 29 13.92 33.14 0.78
N CYS A 30 12.82 33.35 0.06
CA CYS A 30 12.11 34.63 0.05
C CYS A 30 11.09 34.64 1.19
N ALA A 31 11.40 35.35 2.27
CA ALA A 31 10.45 35.69 3.32
C ALA A 31 9.64 36.91 2.87
N PHE A 32 8.32 36.80 2.89
CA PHE A 32 7.41 37.94 2.75
C PHE A 32 7.19 38.57 4.13
N SER A 33 7.46 39.88 4.23
CA SER A 33 7.16 40.70 5.40
C SER A 33 5.71 41.19 5.35
N PRO A 34 4.98 41.26 6.48
CA PRO A 34 3.65 41.84 6.53
C PRO A 34 3.74 43.37 6.67
N THR A 35 3.19 44.11 5.71
CA THR A 35 2.94 45.54 5.87
C THR A 35 1.60 45.75 6.55
N ALA A 36 1.66 46.28 7.78
CA ALA A 36 0.53 46.82 8.52
C ALA A 36 0.11 48.18 7.92
N SER A 37 -1.19 48.36 7.72
CA SER A 37 -1.79 49.68 7.45
C SER A 37 -2.88 49.94 8.48
N THR A 38 -2.57 50.83 9.42
CA THR A 38 -3.49 51.49 10.34
C THR A 38 -4.28 52.55 9.59
N SER A 39 -5.61 52.60 9.75
CA SER A 39 -6.43 53.80 9.51
C SER A 39 -7.77 53.72 10.26
N THR A 40 -7.78 54.40 11.40
CA THR A 40 -8.82 55.28 11.97
C THR A 40 -10.31 55.04 11.71
N ALA A 41 -11.05 55.02 12.83
CA ALA A 41 -12.49 55.08 12.96
C ALA A 41 -13.12 56.40 12.48
N THR A 42 -14.34 56.33 11.96
CA THR A 42 -15.28 57.46 11.95
C THR A 42 -16.71 56.92 12.13
N THR A 43 -17.35 57.39 13.19
CA THR A 43 -18.75 57.18 13.57
C THR A 43 -19.67 58.25 12.98
N SER A 44 -20.72 57.84 12.27
CA SER A 44 -21.99 58.55 11.97
C SER A 44 -22.73 57.68 10.94
N SER A 45 -24.04 57.44 10.88
CA SER A 45 -25.27 57.87 11.55
C SER A 45 -26.39 56.96 10.99
N LEU A 46 -27.52 56.86 11.69
CA LEU A 46 -28.66 55.97 11.43
C LEU A 46 -29.43 56.16 10.10
N ALA A 47 -30.03 55.03 9.67
CA ALA A 47 -31.29 54.79 8.92
C ALA A 47 -31.18 54.35 7.43
N PRO A 48 -32.15 53.59 6.88
CA PRO A 48 -33.11 52.66 7.48
C PRO A 48 -32.98 51.23 6.94
N GLU A 49 -33.73 50.34 7.58
CA GLU A 49 -33.96 48.93 7.28
C GLU A 49 -34.31 48.68 5.79
N ALA A 50 -33.30 48.27 5.02
CA ALA A 50 -33.51 47.58 3.76
C ALA A 50 -33.56 46.08 4.07
N ALA A 51 -34.77 45.52 4.05
CA ALA A 51 -35.00 44.09 3.99
C ALA A 51 -34.19 43.52 2.82
N ASN A 52 -33.00 42.99 3.13
CA ASN A 52 -32.19 42.31 2.14
C ASN A 52 -32.89 40.98 1.85
N ALA A 53 -33.42 40.89 0.64
CA ALA A 53 -34.09 39.71 0.11
C ALA A 53 -33.20 38.46 0.34
N SER A 54 -33.61 37.61 1.26
CA SER A 54 -32.99 36.32 1.53
C SER A 54 -33.30 35.36 0.39
N SER A 55 -32.54 35.42 -0.71
CA SER A 55 -32.50 34.33 -1.68
C SER A 55 -31.56 33.23 -1.17
N SER A 56 -31.91 32.59 -0.05
CA SER A 56 -31.12 31.49 0.51
C SER A 56 -31.43 30.19 -0.25
N SER A 57 -30.78 29.98 -1.40
CA SER A 57 -30.66 28.62 -1.95
C SER A 57 -29.74 27.82 -1.01
N SER A 58 -30.33 27.12 -0.04
CA SER A 58 -29.60 26.30 0.92
C SER A 58 -28.85 25.19 0.15
N ALA A 59 -27.54 25.33 0.02
CA ALA A 59 -26.71 24.31 -0.59
C ALA A 59 -26.81 23.01 0.24
N LYS A 60 -27.10 21.89 -0.42
CA LYS A 60 -27.15 20.59 0.23
C LYS A 60 -25.72 20.07 0.39
N ILE A 61 -25.26 20.07 1.63
CA ILE A 61 -23.91 19.65 1.99
C ILE A 61 -23.94 18.15 2.29
N ILE A 62 -23.07 17.39 1.63
CA ILE A 62 -22.94 15.95 1.79
C ILE A 62 -21.52 15.67 2.29
N SER A 63 -21.40 14.88 3.35
CA SER A 63 -20.14 14.36 3.83
C SER A 63 -19.96 12.92 3.34
N SER A 64 -18.86 12.65 2.66
CA SER A 64 -18.51 11.33 2.14
C SER A 64 -17.20 10.86 2.73
N LEU A 65 -17.12 9.57 3.08
CA LEU A 65 -15.95 8.97 3.69
C LEU A 65 -15.25 8.01 2.72
N ILE A 66 -14.01 8.32 2.38
CA ILE A 66 -13.09 7.40 1.73
C ILE A 66 -12.44 6.57 2.84
N LEU A 67 -13.01 5.41 3.09
CA LEU A 67 -12.50 4.47 4.08
C LEU A 67 -11.52 3.50 3.42
N SER A 68 -10.30 3.45 3.93
CA SER A 68 -9.22 2.65 3.36
C SER A 68 -8.65 1.62 4.34
N ARG A 69 -8.34 0.43 3.85
CA ARG A 69 -7.54 -0.59 4.55
C ARG A 69 -6.12 -0.53 3.96
N PRO A 70 -5.11 -0.06 4.70
CA PRO A 70 -3.73 0.01 4.20
C PRO A 70 -3.13 -1.38 3.94
N PRO A 71 -2.08 -1.49 3.12
CA PRO A 71 -1.41 -2.77 2.89
C PRO A 71 -0.77 -3.30 4.18
N ILE A 72 -1.01 -4.57 4.49
CA ILE A 72 -0.51 -5.28 5.68
C ILE A 72 0.83 -5.93 5.37
N ILE A 73 1.05 -6.36 4.12
CA ILE A 73 2.31 -6.95 3.67
C ILE A 73 2.97 -6.06 2.61
N LEU A 74 4.28 -6.20 2.45
CA LEU A 74 5.04 -5.48 1.42
C LEU A 74 4.58 -5.91 0.02
N ARG A 75 4.59 -4.95 -0.92
CA ARG A 75 4.33 -5.21 -2.34
C ARG A 75 5.30 -6.24 -2.92
N GLU A 76 4.85 -6.95 -3.94
CA GLU A 76 5.76 -7.81 -4.70
C GLU A 76 6.75 -6.96 -5.52
N PRO A 77 8.06 -7.26 -5.46
CA PRO A 77 9.04 -6.57 -6.29
C PRO A 77 8.86 -6.94 -7.77
N THR A 78 9.11 -5.97 -8.65
CA THR A 78 9.12 -6.19 -10.10
C THR A 78 10.24 -7.16 -10.50
N SER A 79 10.18 -7.74 -11.70
CA SER A 79 11.25 -8.61 -12.21
C SER A 79 12.62 -7.93 -12.24
N PHE A 80 12.64 -6.64 -12.58
CA PHE A 80 13.86 -5.82 -12.54
C PHE A 80 14.37 -5.63 -11.12
N GLU A 81 13.50 -5.29 -10.17
CA GLU A 81 13.89 -5.13 -8.76
C GLU A 81 14.41 -6.44 -8.17
N LYS A 82 13.77 -7.58 -8.49
CA LYS A 82 14.25 -8.92 -8.10
C LYS A 82 15.69 -9.14 -8.60
N ALA A 83 15.95 -8.90 -9.89
CA ALA A 83 17.29 -9.04 -10.47
C ALA A 83 18.30 -8.07 -9.85
N TYR A 84 17.91 -6.83 -9.57
CA TYR A 84 18.75 -5.84 -8.89
C TYR A 84 19.11 -6.26 -7.45
N HIS A 85 18.14 -6.76 -6.69
CA HIS A 85 18.36 -7.27 -5.34
C HIS A 85 19.25 -8.51 -5.35
N GLU A 86 19.06 -9.43 -6.29
CA GLU A 86 19.92 -10.60 -6.47
C GLU A 86 21.36 -10.21 -6.82
N TYR A 87 21.54 -9.25 -7.72
CA TYR A 87 22.86 -8.71 -8.06
C TYR A 87 23.54 -8.09 -6.84
N ASN A 88 22.83 -7.26 -6.08
CA ASN A 88 23.38 -6.65 -4.87
C ASN A 88 23.68 -7.66 -3.77
N ARG A 89 22.88 -8.73 -3.65
CA ARG A 89 23.16 -9.85 -2.74
C ARG A 89 24.45 -10.57 -3.13
N GLN A 90 24.68 -10.79 -4.42
CA GLN A 90 25.91 -11.41 -4.91
C GLN A 90 27.12 -10.50 -4.69
N LEU A 91 26.97 -9.21 -4.95
CA LEU A 91 28.02 -8.23 -4.73
C LEU A 91 28.37 -8.13 -3.23
N SER A 92 27.37 -8.12 -2.36
CA SER A 92 27.60 -8.09 -0.92
C SER A 92 28.29 -9.36 -0.45
N GLU A 93 27.88 -10.54 -0.91
CA GLU A 93 28.54 -11.82 -0.63
C GLU A 93 30.02 -11.82 -1.07
N ALA A 94 30.32 -11.27 -2.24
CA ALA A 94 31.69 -11.18 -2.75
C ALA A 94 32.58 -10.19 -1.99
N LEU A 95 31.99 -9.13 -1.42
CA LEU A 95 32.70 -8.10 -0.64
C LEU A 95 32.74 -8.40 0.86
N GLN A 96 31.90 -9.31 1.34
CA GLN A 96 31.78 -9.67 2.75
C GLN A 96 33.05 -10.36 3.25
N GLN A 97 33.37 -10.10 4.52
CA GLN A 97 34.40 -10.84 5.21
C GLN A 97 33.94 -12.30 5.42
N PRO A 98 34.88 -13.27 5.37
CA PRO A 98 34.53 -14.66 5.63
C PRO A 98 33.94 -14.81 7.03
N PHE A 99 32.94 -15.68 7.15
CA PHE A 99 32.26 -15.94 8.41
C PHE A 99 33.24 -16.50 9.47
N PRO A 100 33.39 -15.85 10.65
CA PRO A 100 34.35 -16.27 11.66
C PRO A 100 33.81 -17.45 12.49
N LYS A 101 33.93 -18.68 11.95
CA LYS A 101 33.37 -19.89 12.56
C LYS A 101 33.83 -20.14 14.00
N ASP A 102 35.11 -19.89 14.28
CA ASP A 102 35.73 -20.12 15.59
C ASP A 102 35.16 -19.21 16.69
N PHE A 103 34.56 -18.07 16.32
CA PHE A 103 33.94 -17.14 17.26
C PHE A 103 32.56 -17.63 17.73
N TYR A 104 31.78 -18.21 16.82
CA TYR A 104 30.41 -18.66 17.10
C TYR A 104 30.35 -20.12 17.57
N PHE A 105 31.24 -20.97 17.06
CA PHE A 105 31.26 -22.38 17.36
C PHE A 105 32.54 -22.78 18.07
N LYS A 106 32.38 -23.46 19.22
CA LYS A 106 33.51 -24.10 19.90
C LYS A 106 34.01 -25.27 19.06
N LYS A 107 35.34 -25.37 18.93
CA LYS A 107 35.99 -26.45 18.19
C LYS A 107 35.60 -27.82 18.72
N GLY A 108 35.18 -28.72 17.83
CA GLY A 108 34.73 -30.08 18.16
C GLY A 108 33.31 -30.16 18.75
N SER A 109 32.56 -29.05 18.78
CA SER A 109 31.15 -29.07 19.19
C SER A 109 30.28 -29.75 18.14
N ALA A 110 29.22 -30.43 18.58
CA ALA A 110 28.18 -30.94 17.69
C ALA A 110 27.56 -29.84 16.80
N ALA A 111 27.57 -28.59 17.27
CA ALA A 111 27.11 -27.44 16.48
C ALA A 111 28.07 -27.09 15.33
N GLU A 112 29.39 -27.18 15.53
CA GLU A 112 30.38 -26.96 14.45
C GLU A 112 30.20 -28.00 13.35
N LYS A 113 30.05 -29.28 13.75
CA LYS A 113 29.88 -30.38 12.80
C LYS A 113 28.62 -30.22 11.94
N ARG A 114 27.48 -29.88 12.56
CA ARG A 114 26.23 -29.62 11.82
C ARG A 114 26.38 -28.45 10.85
N PHE A 115 27.00 -27.37 11.30
CA PHE A 115 27.27 -26.21 10.44
C PHE A 115 28.16 -26.57 9.23
N GLU A 116 29.19 -27.40 9.41
CA GLU A 116 30.04 -27.85 8.30
C GLU A 116 29.30 -28.81 7.34
N GLU A 117 28.44 -29.70 7.86
CA GLU A 117 27.55 -30.55 7.06
C GLU A 117 26.56 -29.71 6.22
N ASP A 118 25.97 -28.67 6.82
CA ASP A 118 25.06 -27.73 6.14
C ASP A 118 25.78 -26.90 5.06
N GLN A 119 26.99 -26.41 5.35
CA GLN A 119 27.82 -25.69 4.38
C GLN A 119 28.31 -26.57 3.23
N ALA A 120 28.57 -27.85 3.48
CA ALA A 120 28.96 -28.81 2.44
C ALA A 120 27.79 -29.23 1.55
N SER A 121 26.57 -29.24 2.09
CA SER A 121 25.35 -29.58 1.35
C SER A 121 24.72 -28.38 0.62
N ALA A 122 24.93 -27.15 1.10
CA ALA A 122 24.46 -25.94 0.42
C ALA A 122 25.28 -25.64 -0.84
N PRO A 123 24.65 -25.42 -2.01
CA PRO A 123 25.37 -25.05 -3.22
C PRO A 123 26.00 -23.66 -3.03
N GLN A 124 27.32 -23.57 -3.11
CA GLN A 124 28.05 -22.36 -2.71
C GLN A 124 27.81 -21.19 -3.67
N GLY A 125 27.19 -20.12 -3.17
CA GLY A 125 27.26 -18.76 -3.73
C GLY A 125 27.15 -18.65 -5.26
N PHE A 126 28.02 -17.83 -5.86
CA PHE A 126 28.09 -17.57 -7.31
C PHE A 126 28.17 -18.85 -8.18
N SER A 127 28.71 -19.95 -7.64
CA SER A 127 28.81 -21.23 -8.37
C SER A 127 27.45 -21.93 -8.56
N ALA A 128 26.50 -21.74 -7.63
CA ALA A 128 25.14 -22.25 -7.76
C ALA A 128 24.39 -21.58 -8.91
N ILE A 129 24.60 -20.27 -9.09
CA ILE A 129 23.98 -19.47 -10.16
C ILE A 129 24.65 -19.77 -11.50
N ALA A 130 25.98 -19.89 -11.54
CA ALA A 130 26.68 -20.34 -12.74
C ALA A 130 26.21 -21.74 -13.17
N ALA A 131 25.99 -22.67 -12.23
CA ALA A 131 25.43 -23.98 -12.51
C ALA A 131 23.98 -23.91 -13.01
N ALA A 132 23.15 -23.02 -12.44
CA ALA A 132 21.77 -22.81 -12.89
C ALA A 132 21.68 -22.16 -14.28
N VAL A 133 22.52 -21.17 -14.57
CA VAL A 133 22.60 -20.47 -15.87
C VAL A 133 23.24 -21.35 -16.94
N SER A 134 24.21 -22.20 -16.56
CA SER A 134 24.92 -23.08 -17.50
C SER A 134 24.19 -24.40 -17.80
N GLY A 135 22.99 -24.63 -17.25
CA GLY A 135 22.10 -25.74 -17.65
C GLY A 135 22.68 -27.14 -17.47
N SER A 136 23.67 -27.33 -16.60
CA SER A 136 24.27 -28.64 -16.36
C SER A 136 23.43 -29.45 -15.36
N VAL A 137 22.36 -30.06 -15.87
CA VAL A 137 21.58 -31.09 -15.17
C VAL A 137 22.43 -32.37 -15.10
N PRO A 138 22.72 -32.94 -13.90
CA PRO A 138 23.25 -34.30 -13.81
C PRO A 138 22.18 -35.26 -14.32
N LYS A 139 22.52 -36.00 -15.36
CA LYS A 139 21.62 -36.87 -16.12
C LYS A 139 21.29 -38.13 -15.32
N GLU A 140 20.19 -38.14 -14.56
CA GLU A 140 19.48 -39.36 -14.18
C GLU A 140 18.27 -39.61 -15.09
N LYS A 141 18.05 -40.89 -15.41
CA LYS A 141 17.15 -41.36 -16.47
C LYS A 141 15.68 -41.41 -16.01
N SER A 142 14.82 -40.88 -16.90
CA SER A 142 13.44 -41.29 -17.20
C SER A 142 12.27 -40.57 -16.49
N GLY A 143 11.31 -40.07 -17.30
CA GLY A 143 9.92 -39.79 -16.91
C GLY A 143 9.41 -38.37 -17.23
N LYS A 144 8.63 -38.23 -18.31
CA LYS A 144 7.93 -36.99 -18.76
C LYS A 144 6.92 -36.45 -17.72
N ASN A 145 6.93 -35.16 -17.38
CA ASN A 145 6.04 -34.10 -17.92
C ASN A 145 6.28 -32.73 -17.23
N LYS A 146 5.89 -31.67 -17.94
CA LYS A 146 6.07 -30.23 -17.66
C LYS A 146 5.34 -29.74 -16.40
N GLU A 147 5.97 -28.87 -15.60
CA GLU A 147 5.61 -27.44 -15.41
C GLU A 147 6.64 -26.75 -14.50
N ALA A 148 7.02 -25.51 -14.82
CA ALA A 148 8.10 -24.77 -14.18
C ALA A 148 7.70 -24.33 -12.77
N THR A 149 8.07 -25.13 -11.77
CA THR A 149 8.07 -24.76 -10.36
C THR A 149 9.49 -24.35 -9.98
N VAL A 150 9.63 -23.13 -9.46
CA VAL A 150 10.87 -22.60 -8.87
C VAL A 150 11.45 -23.66 -7.92
N PRO A 151 12.73 -24.07 -8.04
CA PRO A 151 13.28 -25.07 -7.16
C PRO A 151 13.52 -24.44 -5.78
N SER A 152 12.49 -24.46 -4.93
CA SER A 152 12.71 -24.46 -3.49
C SER A 152 13.50 -25.72 -3.19
N SER A 153 14.79 -25.54 -2.91
CA SER A 153 15.66 -26.59 -2.41
C SER A 153 15.01 -27.20 -1.17
N ASN A 154 14.43 -28.39 -1.34
CA ASN A 154 14.07 -29.27 -0.24
C ASN A 154 15.35 -29.63 0.50
N LEU A 155 15.70 -28.83 1.50
CA LEU A 155 16.61 -29.20 2.57
C LEU A 155 15.84 -30.16 3.49
N SER A 156 15.74 -31.42 3.08
CA SER A 156 15.27 -32.48 3.96
C SER A 156 16.42 -32.99 4.82
N SER A 157 16.82 -32.17 5.80
CA SER A 157 17.53 -32.60 7.00
C SER A 157 16.52 -33.09 8.06
N PRO A 158 16.89 -33.95 9.03
CA PRO A 158 15.96 -34.58 9.98
C PRO A 158 15.57 -33.61 11.11
N LEU A 159 15.04 -32.44 10.75
CA LEU A 159 14.44 -31.43 11.63
C LEU A 159 12.92 -31.33 11.38
N ALA A 160 12.31 -32.45 10.99
CA ALA A 160 10.95 -32.50 10.44
C ALA A 160 9.81 -32.21 11.45
N GLU A 161 10.10 -32.06 12.75
CA GLU A 161 9.05 -31.86 13.77
C GLU A 161 8.94 -30.41 14.31
N GLY A 162 9.88 -29.51 13.98
CA GLY A 162 9.84 -28.10 14.42
C GLY A 162 9.86 -27.07 13.27
N GLU A 163 10.11 -27.51 12.04
CA GLU A 163 10.29 -26.61 10.89
C GLU A 163 8.96 -26.25 10.20
N ALA A 164 7.90 -27.05 10.42
CA ALA A 164 6.55 -26.72 9.96
C ALA A 164 6.00 -25.44 10.61
N ASP A 165 6.37 -25.19 11.87
CA ASP A 165 5.92 -24.02 12.65
C ASP A 165 6.66 -22.72 12.30
N SER A 166 7.79 -22.80 11.61
CA SER A 166 8.64 -21.63 11.29
C SER A 166 8.44 -21.08 9.88
N ARG A 167 7.60 -21.73 9.05
CA ARG A 167 7.33 -21.23 7.70
C ARG A 167 6.37 -20.05 7.77
N PRO A 168 6.69 -18.92 7.12
CA PRO A 168 5.74 -17.82 7.06
C PRO A 168 4.47 -18.26 6.35
N LEU A 169 3.34 -17.71 6.80
CA LEU A 169 2.05 -17.90 6.14
C LEU A 169 2.14 -17.48 4.67
N PRO A 170 1.40 -18.16 3.77
CA PRO A 170 1.36 -17.77 2.37
C PRO A 170 0.85 -16.34 2.23
N ARG A 171 1.42 -15.60 1.27
CA ARG A 171 1.00 -14.22 0.96
C ARG A 171 -0.42 -14.14 0.42
N THR A 172 -0.87 -15.19 -0.27
CA THR A 172 -2.21 -15.32 -0.84
C THR A 172 -3.13 -15.98 0.17
N THR A 173 -4.26 -15.33 0.47
CA THR A 173 -5.24 -15.85 1.42
C THR A 173 -6.33 -16.68 0.74
N GLN A 174 -7.22 -17.29 1.52
CA GLN A 174 -8.39 -17.98 0.97
C GLN A 174 -9.34 -17.01 0.25
N ALA A 175 -9.44 -15.76 0.74
CA ALA A 175 -10.23 -14.70 0.11
C ALA A 175 -9.67 -14.27 -1.26
N ASP A 176 -8.35 -14.35 -1.45
CA ASP A 176 -7.73 -14.15 -2.76
C ASP A 176 -8.06 -15.29 -3.72
N ALA A 177 -8.00 -16.54 -3.25
CA ALA A 177 -8.32 -17.70 -4.06
C ALA A 177 -9.79 -17.72 -4.51
N SER A 178 -10.71 -17.27 -3.64
CA SER A 178 -12.14 -17.18 -3.95
C SER A 178 -12.57 -15.84 -4.59
N ASN A 179 -11.66 -14.86 -4.70
CA ASN A 179 -11.95 -13.48 -5.08
C ASN A 179 -13.12 -12.86 -4.29
N ASP A 180 -13.15 -13.07 -2.97
CA ASP A 180 -14.20 -12.51 -2.13
C ASP A 180 -14.00 -11.00 -1.92
N VAL A 181 -14.72 -10.19 -2.68
CA VAL A 181 -14.69 -8.72 -2.65
C VAL A 181 -15.23 -8.12 -1.34
N ARG A 182 -15.90 -8.89 -0.49
CA ARG A 182 -16.42 -8.41 0.80
C ARG A 182 -15.46 -8.62 1.96
N SER A 183 -14.43 -9.44 1.77
CA SER A 183 -13.40 -9.69 2.79
C SER A 183 -12.29 -8.63 2.75
N LEU A 184 -11.82 -8.24 3.93
CA LEU A 184 -10.64 -7.40 4.10
C LEU A 184 -9.32 -8.16 3.93
N GLU A 185 -9.37 -9.49 4.02
CA GLU A 185 -8.21 -10.39 3.98
C GLU A 185 -7.72 -10.68 2.55
N ARG A 186 -8.42 -10.17 1.53
CA ARG A 186 -7.97 -10.24 0.13
C ARG A 186 -6.91 -9.16 -0.13
N LYS A 187 -5.96 -9.37 -1.04
CA LYS A 187 -4.96 -8.41 -1.53
C LYS A 187 -4.27 -7.68 -0.38
N LEU A 188 -3.61 -8.43 0.49
CA LEU A 188 -2.95 -7.90 1.69
C LEU A 188 -1.85 -6.87 1.37
N ASP A 189 -1.31 -6.88 0.16
CA ASP A 189 -0.25 -6.00 -0.32
C ASP A 189 -0.73 -4.71 -0.99
N ARG A 190 -2.05 -4.57 -1.22
CA ARG A 190 -2.66 -3.38 -1.82
C ARG A 190 -3.58 -2.68 -0.83
N THR A 191 -3.81 -1.39 -1.07
CA THR A 191 -4.82 -0.62 -0.34
C THR A 191 -6.21 -0.96 -0.88
N LEU A 192 -7.13 -1.31 0.01
CA LEU A 192 -8.54 -1.51 -0.33
C LEU A 192 -9.36 -0.31 0.12
N TYR A 193 -10.37 0.06 -0.65
CA TYR A 193 -11.32 1.11 -0.33
C TYR A 193 -12.73 0.56 -0.26
N LEU A 194 -13.50 1.04 0.71
CA LEU A 194 -14.90 0.68 0.85
C LEU A 194 -15.75 1.44 -0.17
N VAL A 195 -16.47 0.71 -1.00
CA VAL A 195 -17.43 1.27 -1.96
C VAL A 195 -18.81 0.67 -1.69
N VAL A 196 -19.84 1.50 -1.78
CA VAL A 196 -21.23 1.10 -1.57
C VAL A 196 -22.05 1.31 -2.84
N LYS A 197 -22.96 0.37 -3.09
CA LYS A 197 -23.93 0.45 -4.17
C LYS A 197 -25.19 1.11 -3.66
N LYS A 198 -25.39 2.37 -4.04
CA LYS A 198 -26.55 3.15 -3.61
C LYS A 198 -27.65 3.10 -4.66
N LYS A 199 -28.88 2.78 -4.25
CA LYS A 199 -30.04 2.86 -5.14
C LYS A 199 -30.52 4.30 -5.23
N THR A 200 -30.34 4.93 -6.38
CA THR A 200 -30.93 6.26 -6.61
C THR A 200 -32.40 6.09 -6.95
N GLY A 201 -33.28 6.97 -6.43
CA GLY A 201 -34.75 6.85 -6.53
C GLY A 201 -35.33 6.75 -7.95
N LYS A 202 -34.52 6.92 -9.00
CA LYS A 202 -34.86 6.67 -10.42
C LYS A 202 -34.43 5.29 -10.94
N GLY A 203 -34.11 4.34 -10.07
CA GLY A 203 -33.93 2.92 -10.41
C GLY A 203 -32.52 2.49 -10.84
N ALA A 204 -31.63 3.43 -11.17
CA ALA A 204 -30.22 3.12 -11.42
C ALA A 204 -29.44 3.10 -10.09
N ALA A 205 -28.79 1.97 -9.80
CA ALA A 205 -27.89 1.84 -8.67
C ALA A 205 -26.48 2.28 -9.08
N SER A 206 -25.92 3.25 -8.36
CA SER A 206 -24.60 3.82 -8.64
C SER A 206 -23.60 3.44 -7.55
N TRP A 207 -22.40 3.05 -7.98
CA TRP A 207 -21.28 2.81 -7.07
C TRP A 207 -20.67 4.14 -6.64
N GLN A 208 -20.60 4.35 -5.33
CA GLN A 208 -20.08 5.57 -4.72
C GLN A 208 -19.47 5.27 -3.35
N PHE A 209 -18.65 6.19 -2.85
CA PHE A 209 -18.22 6.12 -1.46
C PHE A 209 -19.42 6.33 -0.51
N PRO A 210 -19.39 5.76 0.70
CA PRO A 210 -20.37 6.05 1.73
C PRO A 210 -20.52 7.57 1.91
N ALA A 211 -21.75 8.04 1.88
CA ALA A 211 -22.03 9.47 1.89
C ALA A 211 -23.37 9.76 2.57
N LYS A 212 -23.37 10.75 3.46
CA LYS A 212 -24.54 11.20 4.21
C LYS A 212 -24.70 12.71 4.04
N ALA A 213 -25.93 13.12 3.72
CA ALA A 213 -26.29 14.53 3.70
C ALA A 213 -26.39 15.07 5.12
N LEU A 214 -25.87 16.26 5.36
CA LEU A 214 -26.04 16.94 6.64
C LEU A 214 -27.50 17.33 6.78
N THR A 215 -28.07 17.03 7.95
CA THR A 215 -29.46 17.40 8.25
C THR A 215 -29.48 18.76 8.93
N ASP A 216 -28.54 18.99 9.85
CA ASP A 216 -28.43 20.24 10.58
C ASP A 216 -27.09 20.95 10.30
N THR A 217 -27.14 21.92 9.39
CA THR A 217 -25.96 22.70 8.98
C THR A 217 -25.34 23.57 10.08
N LYS A 218 -26.02 23.76 11.23
CA LYS A 218 -25.51 24.62 12.31
C LYS A 218 -24.82 23.84 13.43
N HIS A 219 -25.17 22.57 13.59
CA HIS A 219 -24.77 21.77 14.74
C HIS A 219 -23.95 20.51 14.38
N GLU A 220 -23.97 20.07 13.12
CA GLU A 220 -23.22 18.90 12.68
C GLU A 220 -21.93 19.28 11.94
N ASN A 221 -20.82 18.63 12.28
CA ASN A 221 -19.56 18.77 11.55
C ASN A 221 -19.41 17.70 10.48
N LEU A 222 -18.68 18.01 9.40
CA LEU A 222 -18.40 17.06 8.33
C LEU A 222 -17.68 15.79 8.82
N HIS A 223 -16.74 15.94 9.76
CA HIS A 223 -15.91 14.85 10.28
C HIS A 223 -16.65 13.92 11.23
N ASP A 224 -17.71 14.37 11.89
CA ASP A 224 -18.57 13.53 12.74
C ASP A 224 -19.58 12.76 11.87
N VAL A 225 -20.10 13.40 10.83
CA VAL A 225 -21.10 12.82 9.91
C VAL A 225 -20.49 11.78 8.97
N ALA A 226 -19.23 11.94 8.59
CA ALA A 226 -18.52 11.01 7.70
C ALA A 226 -18.48 9.55 8.24
N PRO A 227 -17.97 9.26 9.45
CA PRO A 227 -17.98 7.90 10.01
C PRO A 227 -19.40 7.42 10.30
N ALA A 228 -20.30 8.32 10.74
CA ALA A 228 -21.71 7.99 10.95
C ALA A 228 -22.37 7.44 9.66
N SER A 229 -21.99 7.95 8.48
CA SER A 229 -22.50 7.46 7.20
C SER A 229 -22.19 5.98 6.96
N VAL A 230 -21.03 5.51 7.44
CA VAL A 230 -20.62 4.10 7.33
C VAL A 230 -21.31 3.27 8.39
N THR A 231 -21.32 3.70 9.65
CA THR A 231 -21.92 2.93 10.75
C THR A 231 -23.44 2.79 10.58
N GLU A 232 -24.11 3.80 10.05
CA GLU A 232 -25.54 3.73 9.73
C GLU A 232 -25.80 2.76 8.56
N SER A 233 -24.96 2.78 7.53
CA SER A 233 -25.16 1.93 6.35
C SER A 233 -24.75 0.46 6.55
N LEU A 234 -23.66 0.22 7.28
CA LEU A 234 -22.94 -1.06 7.36
C LEU A 234 -22.75 -1.58 8.79
N GLY A 235 -23.46 -0.98 9.75
CA GLY A 235 -23.45 -1.37 11.16
C GLY A 235 -22.21 -0.91 11.93
N ASN A 236 -22.22 -1.17 13.24
CA ASN A 236 -21.22 -0.66 14.19
C ASN A 236 -20.06 -1.64 14.44
N LYS A 237 -19.89 -2.67 13.59
CA LYS A 237 -18.85 -3.71 13.73
C LYS A 237 -17.52 -3.33 13.07
N MET A 238 -17.31 -2.05 12.79
CA MET A 238 -16.09 -1.53 12.21
C MET A 238 -15.51 -0.43 13.10
N ASP A 239 -14.22 -0.53 13.36
CA ASP A 239 -13.46 0.52 14.02
C ASP A 239 -12.83 1.43 12.97
N ILE A 240 -13.26 2.69 12.96
CA ILE A 240 -12.90 3.68 11.95
C ILE A 240 -12.08 4.78 12.61
N TRP A 241 -10.86 4.95 12.13
CA TRP A 241 -9.99 6.05 12.51
C TRP A 241 -9.99 7.14 11.44
N MET A 242 -10.44 8.34 11.79
CA MET A 242 -10.38 9.50 10.91
C MET A 242 -8.95 10.05 10.84
N VAL A 243 -8.43 10.27 9.63
CA VAL A 243 -7.07 10.81 9.44
C VAL A 243 -6.99 12.27 9.85
N SER A 244 -8.00 13.05 9.47
CA SER A 244 -8.09 14.46 9.80
C SER A 244 -9.54 14.93 9.77
N ASN A 245 -9.78 16.10 10.35
CA ASN A 245 -11.08 16.77 10.31
C ASN A 245 -11.27 17.57 9.02
N LEU A 246 -10.26 17.62 8.14
CA LEU A 246 -10.26 18.40 6.92
C LEU A 246 -10.73 17.55 5.73
N PRO A 247 -11.57 18.11 4.85
CA PRO A 247 -11.92 17.43 3.61
C PRO A 247 -10.73 17.40 2.67
N VAL A 248 -10.51 16.25 2.01
CA VAL A 248 -9.46 16.03 1.03
C VAL A 248 -9.90 16.37 -0.40
N GLY A 249 -11.21 16.40 -0.65
CA GLY A 249 -11.76 16.69 -1.98
C GLY A 249 -13.18 17.22 -1.94
N LEU A 250 -13.61 17.81 -3.06
CA LEU A 250 -14.96 18.33 -3.27
C LEU A 250 -15.48 17.88 -4.64
N LEU A 251 -16.59 17.16 -4.65
CA LEU A 251 -17.36 16.89 -5.85
C LEU A 251 -18.56 17.84 -5.92
N LYS A 252 -18.64 18.57 -7.02
CA LYS A 252 -19.80 19.41 -7.37
C LYS A 252 -20.69 18.62 -8.33
N SER A 253 -21.97 18.48 -7.98
CA SER A 253 -22.92 17.78 -8.85
C SER A 253 -23.25 18.64 -10.07
N THR A 254 -23.08 18.10 -11.28
CA THR A 254 -23.41 18.77 -12.54
C THR A 254 -24.92 19.01 -12.66
N ASN A 255 -25.72 18.06 -12.19
CA ASN A 255 -27.19 18.11 -12.28
C ASN A 255 -27.82 19.00 -11.20
N ALA A 256 -27.13 19.18 -10.08
CA ALA A 256 -27.62 19.96 -8.95
C ALA A 256 -26.48 20.84 -8.40
N PRO A 257 -26.29 22.07 -8.90
CA PRO A 257 -25.15 22.91 -8.53
C PRO A 257 -25.16 23.33 -7.05
N ALA A 258 -26.31 23.19 -6.37
CA ALA A 258 -26.46 23.39 -4.94
C ALA A 258 -25.95 22.20 -4.10
N GLU A 259 -25.70 21.04 -4.69
CA GLU A 259 -25.17 19.85 -3.99
C GLU A 259 -23.63 19.85 -3.99
N LYS A 260 -23.05 19.81 -2.79
CA LYS A 260 -21.60 19.78 -2.56
C LYS A 260 -21.26 18.56 -1.72
N THR A 261 -20.49 17.64 -2.30
CA THR A 261 -20.02 16.44 -1.60
C THR A 261 -18.56 16.61 -1.22
N TYR A 262 -18.30 16.69 0.08
CA TYR A 262 -16.95 16.76 0.63
C TYR A 262 -16.46 15.35 0.95
N PHE A 263 -15.25 15.02 0.52
CA PHE A 263 -14.61 13.75 0.83
C PHE A 263 -13.68 13.91 2.02
N LEU A 264 -13.78 12.99 2.98
CA LEU A 264 -12.86 12.87 4.10
C LEU A 264 -12.15 11.52 4.01
N ARG A 265 -10.97 11.42 4.63
CA ARG A 265 -10.16 10.21 4.64
C ARG A 265 -10.21 9.53 6.00
N GLY A 266 -10.45 8.22 5.99
CA GLY A 266 -10.41 7.37 7.16
C GLY A 266 -9.71 6.05 6.89
N HIS A 267 -9.27 5.40 7.97
CA HIS A 267 -8.74 4.05 7.94
C HIS A 267 -9.60 3.10 8.77
N VAL A 268 -9.77 1.88 8.27
CA VAL A 268 -10.32 0.80 9.08
C VAL A 268 -9.18 0.18 9.89
N LEU A 269 -9.37 0.11 11.21
CA LEU A 269 -8.41 -0.50 12.12
C LEU A 269 -8.74 -1.97 12.37
N ALA A 270 -10.02 -2.28 12.57
CA ALA A 270 -10.51 -3.61 12.84
C ALA A 270 -11.99 -3.76 12.46
N GLY A 271 -12.43 -5.02 12.38
CA GLY A 271 -13.82 -5.36 12.08
C GLY A 271 -14.12 -5.47 10.59
N ASN A 272 -15.36 -5.80 10.24
CA ASN A 272 -15.81 -5.88 8.86
C ASN A 272 -17.23 -5.30 8.72
N ALA A 273 -17.55 -4.84 7.51
CA ALA A 273 -18.85 -4.31 7.16
C ALA A 273 -19.90 -5.42 7.17
N GLU A 274 -21.06 -5.13 7.74
CA GLU A 274 -22.23 -6.01 7.70
C GLU A 274 -23.43 -5.24 7.19
N LEU A 275 -24.05 -5.73 6.12
CA LEU A 275 -25.28 -5.12 5.61
C LEU A 275 -26.37 -5.24 6.68
N THR A 276 -26.68 -4.12 7.31
CA THR A 276 -27.73 -4.07 8.32
C THR A 276 -29.07 -4.05 7.60
N LYS A 277 -29.87 -5.10 7.78
CA LYS A 277 -31.21 -5.23 7.18
C LYS A 277 -32.19 -4.13 7.62
N SER A 278 -31.86 -3.34 8.63
CA SER A 278 -32.73 -2.29 9.18
C SER A 278 -32.89 -1.07 8.25
N ASN A 279 -31.98 -0.86 7.30
CA ASN A 279 -32.01 0.27 6.37
C ASN A 279 -32.38 -0.20 4.94
N GLU A 280 -33.56 -0.79 4.81
CA GLU A 280 -34.08 -1.54 3.64
C GLU A 280 -34.20 -0.79 2.28
N GLY A 281 -33.51 0.33 2.06
CA GLY A 281 -33.69 1.09 0.82
C GLY A 281 -32.54 1.92 0.27
N GLN A 282 -31.44 2.13 1.02
CA GLN A 282 -30.37 3.02 0.52
C GLN A 282 -29.15 2.30 -0.03
N VAL A 283 -28.65 1.26 0.63
CA VAL A 283 -27.44 0.54 0.21
C VAL A 283 -27.78 -0.93 -0.07
N GLU A 284 -27.60 -1.36 -1.32
CA GLU A 284 -27.86 -2.74 -1.75
C GLU A 284 -26.69 -3.67 -1.41
N GLU A 285 -25.47 -3.17 -1.62
CA GLU A 285 -24.24 -3.96 -1.53
C GLU A 285 -23.06 -3.07 -1.13
N PHE A 286 -22.05 -3.67 -0.51
CA PHE A 286 -20.73 -3.07 -0.33
C PHE A 286 -19.64 -4.00 -0.85
N GLN A 287 -18.52 -3.41 -1.25
CA GLN A 287 -17.33 -4.13 -1.68
C GLN A 287 -16.08 -3.37 -1.22
N TRP A 288 -15.04 -4.11 -0.86
CA TRP A 288 -13.70 -3.58 -0.62
C TRP A 288 -12.91 -3.72 -1.90
N LEU A 289 -12.46 -2.63 -2.51
CA LEU A 289 -11.91 -2.60 -3.88
C LEU A 289 -10.56 -1.89 -3.96
N THR A 290 -9.71 -2.34 -4.87
CA THR A 290 -8.46 -1.65 -5.23
C THR A 290 -8.73 -0.50 -6.20
N LYS A 291 -7.80 0.46 -6.30
CA LYS A 291 -7.90 1.62 -7.21
C LYS A 291 -8.29 1.22 -8.64
N GLU A 292 -7.63 0.20 -9.19
CA GLU A 292 -7.86 -0.32 -10.55
C GLU A 292 -9.24 -0.95 -10.76
N GLU A 293 -9.84 -1.52 -9.71
CA GLU A 293 -11.18 -2.10 -9.77
C GLU A 293 -12.24 -0.99 -9.69
N ILE A 294 -11.99 0.05 -8.90
CA ILE A 294 -12.90 1.19 -8.73
C ILE A 294 -13.02 1.99 -10.02
N GLU A 295 -11.92 2.19 -10.75
CA GLU A 295 -11.91 2.84 -12.07
C GLU A 295 -12.91 2.21 -13.04
N LYS A 296 -13.01 0.88 -13.04
CA LYS A 296 -13.90 0.12 -13.93
C LYS A 296 -15.36 0.14 -13.48
N LEU A 297 -15.61 0.34 -12.20
CA LEU A 297 -16.94 0.26 -11.59
C LEU A 297 -17.64 1.61 -11.48
N MET A 298 -16.88 2.69 -11.31
CA MET A 298 -17.43 4.04 -11.14
C MET A 298 -17.70 4.74 -12.47
N GLU A 299 -18.63 5.70 -12.42
CA GLU A 299 -18.89 6.58 -13.57
C GLU A 299 -17.68 7.48 -13.84
N SER A 300 -17.33 7.68 -15.12
CA SER A 300 -16.14 8.43 -15.54
C SER A 300 -16.06 9.85 -14.94
N HIS A 301 -17.19 10.57 -14.86
CA HIS A 301 -17.24 11.89 -14.22
C HIS A 301 -16.92 11.83 -12.73
N TYR A 302 -17.43 10.82 -12.02
CA TYR A 302 -17.15 10.65 -10.60
C TYR A 302 -15.69 10.24 -10.39
N TRP A 303 -15.18 9.29 -11.18
CA TRP A 303 -13.82 8.79 -11.11
C TRP A 303 -12.78 9.89 -11.28
N SER A 304 -12.94 10.75 -12.29
CA SER A 304 -12.00 11.85 -12.56
C SER A 304 -11.83 12.82 -11.39
N ASN A 305 -12.82 12.92 -10.50
CA ASN A 305 -12.76 13.78 -9.31
C ASN A 305 -12.13 13.09 -8.09
N VAL A 306 -12.07 11.75 -8.08
CA VAL A 306 -11.65 10.97 -6.92
C VAL A 306 -10.34 10.20 -7.16
N GLU A 307 -9.93 10.00 -8.40
CA GLU A 307 -8.71 9.27 -8.76
C GLU A 307 -7.47 9.78 -8.00
N ASP A 308 -7.32 11.11 -7.92
CA ASP A 308 -6.19 11.78 -7.25
C ASP A 308 -6.26 11.67 -5.71
N LEU A 309 -7.43 11.35 -5.15
CA LEU A 309 -7.63 11.18 -3.70
C LEU A 309 -7.20 9.79 -3.22
N LEU A 310 -7.01 8.83 -4.14
CA LEU A 310 -6.67 7.45 -3.85
C LEU A 310 -5.18 7.18 -4.08
N ASP A 311 -4.55 6.52 -3.10
CA ASP A 311 -3.17 6.05 -3.19
C ASP A 311 -2.99 5.03 -4.34
N ALA A 312 -1.81 5.03 -4.96
CA ALA A 312 -1.42 4.20 -6.11
C ALA A 312 -1.04 2.75 -5.75
#